data_AF-A0A7I4YDN0-F1
#
_entry.id   AF-A0A7I4YDN0-F1
#
_cell.length_a   1.000
_cell.length_b   1.000
_cell.length_c   1.000
_cell.angle_alpha   90.00
_cell.angle_beta   90.00
_cell.angle_gamma   90.00
#
_symmetry.space_group_name_H-M   'P 1'
#
loop_
_entity.id
_entity.type
_entity.pdbx_description
1 polymer ?
#
loop_
_entity_poly.entity_id
_entity_poly.type
_entity_poly.pdbx_seq_one_letter_code
_entity_poly.pdbx_strand_id
1 'polypeptide(L)'
;MHNNKTIIDSAVIAEYLDTLDPAKPILPTDPDLRSKQKKMAAKLEAKLPSAVHALINEQRFHTEKEPTIKRLHEALDLAEKLLPNSTFYAGREPGFADYMTYPFIERIWIWSHEPGVTDLPTDAFPGPSYPKLQRWFSLMRSTAEVKAVSQPVWRHRLFNQGYVLGNPDYDAGMGIRRHD
;
A
#
# COMPACT_ATOMS: atom_id res chain seq x y z
N MET A 1 -10.73 -18.63 7.93
CA MET A 1 -11.25 -19.39 9.09
C MET A 1 -10.10 -20.10 9.76
N HIS A 2 -10.04 -20.10 11.09
CA HIS A 2 -9.10 -20.90 11.87
C HIS A 2 -9.86 -21.52 13.05
N ASN A 3 -9.75 -22.83 13.26
CA ASN A 3 -10.51 -23.57 14.29
C ASN A 3 -12.02 -23.29 14.27
N ASN A 4 -12.64 -23.35 13.07
CA ASN A 4 -14.06 -23.03 12.83
C ASN A 4 -14.52 -21.63 13.27
N LYS A 5 -13.57 -20.71 13.49
CA LYS A 5 -13.87 -19.29 13.77
C LYS A 5 -13.49 -18.45 12.56
N THR A 6 -14.40 -17.54 12.19
CA THR A 6 -14.16 -16.54 11.15
C THR A 6 -13.62 -15.28 11.81
N ILE A 7 -12.53 -14.78 11.26
CA ILE A 7 -11.91 -13.52 11.66
C ILE A 7 -11.95 -12.64 10.42
N ILE A 8 -12.50 -11.44 10.58
CA ILE A 8 -12.63 -10.41 9.54
C ILE A 8 -11.87 -9.16 10.01
N ASP A 9 -11.70 -8.19 9.11
CA ASP A 9 -10.86 -6.99 9.26
C ASP A 9 -9.36 -7.29 9.11
N SER A 10 -8.70 -6.59 8.18
CA SER A 10 -7.29 -6.82 7.84
C SER A 10 -6.35 -6.62 9.02
N ALA A 11 -6.59 -5.61 9.86
CA ALA A 11 -5.75 -5.35 11.02
C ALA A 11 -5.94 -6.46 12.07
N VAL A 12 -7.20 -6.87 12.30
CA VAL A 12 -7.52 -7.95 13.25
C VAL A 12 -6.95 -9.29 12.78
N ILE A 13 -7.03 -9.59 11.48
CA ILE A 13 -6.42 -10.80 10.90
C ILE A 13 -4.90 -10.78 11.09
N ALA A 14 -4.24 -9.67 10.75
CA ALA A 14 -2.79 -9.55 10.89
C ALA A 14 -2.34 -9.71 12.35
N GLU A 15 -3.04 -9.06 13.30
CA GLU A 15 -2.78 -9.24 14.73
C GLU A 15 -3.03 -10.66 15.20
N TYR A 16 -4.09 -11.31 14.72
CA TYR A 16 -4.36 -12.70 15.07
C TYR A 16 -3.26 -13.64 14.59
N LEU A 17 -2.81 -13.49 13.34
CA LEU A 17 -1.73 -14.31 12.78
C LEU A 17 -0.41 -14.07 13.54
N ASP A 18 -0.12 -12.83 13.93
CA ASP A 18 1.04 -12.46 14.76
C ASP A 18 1.06 -13.19 16.13
N THR A 19 -0.11 -13.58 16.66
CA THR A 19 -0.16 -14.38 17.90
C THR A 19 0.10 -15.88 17.72
N LEU A 20 0.01 -16.39 16.49
CA LEU A 20 0.14 -17.83 16.21
C LEU A 20 1.59 -18.26 15.95
N ASP A 21 2.44 -17.35 15.45
CA ASP A 21 3.85 -17.62 15.18
C ASP A 21 4.76 -16.58 15.85
N PRO A 22 5.21 -16.83 17.09
CA PRO A 22 6.09 -15.92 17.80
C PRO A 22 7.54 -15.89 17.27
N ALA A 23 7.90 -16.74 16.30
CA ALA A 23 9.26 -16.76 15.76
C ALA A 23 9.53 -15.60 14.79
N LYS A 24 8.49 -15.02 14.19
CA LYS A 24 8.59 -13.89 13.24
C LYS A 24 7.51 -12.85 13.50
N PRO A 25 7.51 -12.20 14.67
CA PRO A 25 6.47 -11.25 15.00
C PRO A 25 6.61 -9.99 14.14
N ILE A 26 5.49 -9.53 13.57
CA ILE A 26 5.41 -8.23 12.88
C ILE A 26 5.13 -7.09 13.85
N LEU A 27 4.64 -7.40 15.06
CA LEU A 27 4.47 -6.45 16.15
C LEU A 27 5.47 -6.69 17.28
N PRO A 28 6.00 -5.65 17.93
CA PRO A 28 6.83 -5.78 19.12
C PRO A 28 6.08 -6.49 20.26
N THR A 29 6.82 -7.22 21.09
CA THR A 29 6.32 -7.80 22.34
C THR A 29 6.21 -6.74 23.45
N ASP A 30 7.07 -5.73 23.43
CA ASP A 30 6.98 -4.57 24.32
C ASP A 30 5.66 -3.81 24.09
N PRO A 31 4.80 -3.65 25.12
CA PRO A 31 3.48 -3.05 24.96
C PRO A 31 3.49 -1.62 24.41
N ASP A 32 4.48 -0.81 24.79
CA ASP A 32 4.57 0.58 24.37
C ASP A 32 5.00 0.68 22.90
N LEU A 33 5.98 -0.10 22.49
CA LEU A 33 6.40 -0.19 21.09
C LEU A 33 5.28 -0.77 20.21
N ARG A 34 4.56 -1.79 20.70
CA ARG A 34 3.37 -2.34 20.02
C ARG A 34 2.31 -1.28 19.82
N SER A 35 1.97 -0.53 20.87
CA SER A 35 1.00 0.58 20.80
C SER A 35 1.45 1.67 19.82
N LYS A 36 2.75 2.01 19.80
CA LYS A 36 3.31 2.99 18.86
C LYS A 36 3.17 2.53 17.41
N GLN A 37 3.48 1.27 17.08
CA GLN A 37 3.30 0.75 15.72
C GLN A 37 1.84 0.75 15.29
N LYS A 38 0.92 0.31 16.15
CA LYS A 38 -0.53 0.35 15.85
C LYS A 38 -1.04 1.76 15.62
N LYS A 39 -0.62 2.72 16.46
CA LYS A 39 -0.94 4.15 16.28
C LYS A 39 -0.36 4.70 14.98
N MET A 40 0.82 4.25 14.56
CA MET A 40 1.42 4.64 13.29
C MET A 40 0.58 4.17 12.10
N ALA A 41 0.25 2.87 12.06
CA ALA A 41 -0.64 2.29 11.05
C ALA A 41 -1.96 3.05 10.97
N ALA A 42 -2.62 3.28 12.11
CA ALA A 42 -3.92 3.98 12.16
C ALA A 42 -3.85 5.42 11.61
N LYS A 43 -2.75 6.15 11.85
CA LYS A 43 -2.57 7.51 11.30
C LYS A 43 -2.45 7.49 9.77
N LEU A 44 -1.72 6.52 9.22
CA LEU A 44 -1.55 6.35 7.78
C LEU A 44 -2.85 5.91 7.10
N GLU A 45 -3.55 4.97 7.73
CA GLU A 45 -4.86 4.46 7.31
C GLU A 45 -5.96 5.54 7.33
N ALA A 46 -5.84 6.58 8.14
CA ALA A 46 -6.77 7.70 8.12
C ALA A 46 -6.70 8.56 6.83
N LYS A 47 -5.67 8.40 5.98
CA LYS A 47 -5.47 9.23 4.79
C LYS A 47 -5.24 8.44 3.50
N LEU A 48 -4.37 7.44 3.52
CA LEU A 48 -3.96 6.72 2.32
C LEU A 48 -5.10 6.00 1.58
N PRO A 49 -6.03 5.28 2.24
CA PRO A 49 -7.16 4.66 1.57
C PRO A 49 -8.05 5.70 0.87
N SER A 50 -8.24 6.87 1.48
CA SER A 50 -9.03 7.96 0.90
C SER A 50 -8.36 8.57 -0.33
N ALA A 51 -7.03 8.75 -0.31
CA ALA A 51 -6.27 9.18 -1.49
C ALA A 51 -6.36 8.15 -2.62
N VAL A 52 -6.22 6.87 -2.29
CA VAL A 52 -6.33 5.75 -3.22
C VAL A 52 -7.73 5.73 -3.88
N HIS A 53 -8.78 5.87 -3.08
CA HIS A 53 -10.15 5.95 -3.58
C HIS A 53 -10.40 7.17 -4.47
N ALA A 54 -9.83 8.33 -4.11
CA ALA A 54 -9.94 9.54 -4.94
C ALA A 54 -9.30 9.35 -6.32
N LEU A 55 -8.13 8.68 -6.40
CA LEU A 55 -7.49 8.36 -7.68
C LEU A 55 -8.34 7.44 -8.57
N ILE A 56 -9.03 6.45 -7.98
CA ILE A 56 -9.97 5.59 -8.74
C ILE A 56 -11.15 6.42 -9.26
N ASN A 57 -11.73 7.26 -8.41
CA ASN A 57 -12.89 8.06 -8.80
C ASN A 57 -12.54 9.08 -9.88
N GLU A 58 -11.37 9.69 -9.79
CA GLU A 58 -10.91 10.63 -10.81
C GLU A 58 -10.69 9.92 -12.15
N GLN A 59 -10.13 8.70 -12.16
CA GLN A 59 -10.04 7.88 -13.36
C GLN A 59 -11.40 7.49 -13.94
N ARG A 60 -12.43 7.39 -13.10
CA ARG A 60 -13.79 6.99 -13.51
C ARG A 60 -14.60 8.16 -14.06
N PHE A 61 -14.52 9.32 -13.42
CA PHE A 61 -15.43 10.43 -13.66
C PHE A 61 -14.77 11.66 -14.27
N HIS A 62 -13.47 11.86 -14.07
CA HIS A 62 -12.71 13.02 -14.58
C HIS A 62 -13.28 14.39 -14.16
N THR A 63 -13.81 14.49 -12.93
CA THR A 63 -14.50 15.70 -12.44
C THR A 63 -13.77 16.42 -11.30
N GLU A 64 -12.83 15.78 -10.62
CA GLU A 64 -12.29 16.20 -9.33
C GLU A 64 -10.75 16.14 -9.30
N LYS A 65 -10.10 16.44 -10.43
CA LYS A 65 -8.64 16.32 -10.58
C LYS A 65 -7.85 17.08 -9.51
N GLU A 66 -8.10 18.38 -9.37
CA GLU A 66 -7.37 19.23 -8.41
C GLU A 66 -7.58 18.78 -6.95
N PRO A 67 -8.81 18.53 -6.45
CA PRO A 67 -9.02 17.93 -5.14
C PRO A 67 -8.35 16.56 -4.94
N THR A 68 -8.31 15.73 -6.00
CA THR A 68 -7.67 14.41 -5.96
C THR A 68 -6.16 14.53 -5.79
N ILE A 69 -5.51 15.37 -6.59
CA ILE A 69 -4.06 15.64 -6.48
C ILE A 69 -3.73 16.22 -5.11
N LYS A 70 -4.50 17.19 -4.62
CA LYS A 70 -4.31 17.74 -3.27
C LYS A 70 -4.37 16.65 -2.19
N ARG A 71 -5.39 15.78 -2.23
CA ARG A 71 -5.55 14.68 -1.27
C ARG A 71 -4.42 13.67 -1.34
N LEU A 72 -3.95 13.37 -2.55
CA LEU A 72 -2.78 12.51 -2.79
C LEU A 72 -1.54 13.07 -2.08
N HIS A 73 -1.19 14.33 -2.33
CA HIS A 73 -0.02 14.94 -1.70
C HIS A 73 -0.17 15.07 -0.18
N GLU A 74 -1.35 15.42 0.34
CA GLU A 74 -1.58 15.43 1.80
C GLU A 74 -1.32 14.06 2.45
N ALA A 75 -1.66 12.96 1.77
CA ALA A 75 -1.41 11.62 2.26
C ALA A 75 0.08 11.25 2.19
N LEU A 76 0.77 11.62 1.10
CA LEU A 76 2.22 11.39 0.94
C LEU A 76 3.05 12.25 1.90
N ASP A 77 2.67 13.51 2.12
CA ASP A 77 3.29 14.40 3.09
C ASP A 77 3.19 13.82 4.51
N LEU A 78 2.02 13.28 4.88
CA LEU A 78 1.86 12.58 6.14
C LEU A 78 2.75 11.33 6.22
N ALA A 79 2.77 10.51 5.17
CA ALA A 79 3.58 9.30 5.10
C ALA A 79 5.08 9.58 5.23
N GLU A 80 5.58 10.58 4.50
CA GLU A 80 6.96 11.08 4.58
C GLU A 80 7.27 11.63 5.97
N LYS A 81 6.39 12.47 6.53
CA LYS A 81 6.59 13.05 7.87
C LYS A 81 6.66 11.99 8.97
N LEU A 82 5.82 10.97 8.90
CA LEU A 82 5.73 9.91 9.90
C LEU A 82 6.85 8.88 9.80
N LEU A 83 7.51 8.75 8.63
CA LEU A 83 8.68 7.90 8.51
C LEU A 83 9.79 8.39 9.46
N PRO A 84 10.28 7.54 10.36
CA PRO A 84 11.40 7.92 11.23
C PRO A 84 12.68 8.05 10.40
N ASN A 85 13.77 8.48 11.02
CA ASN A 85 15.11 8.40 10.42
C ASN A 85 15.63 6.94 10.33
N SER A 86 14.82 5.96 10.75
CA SER A 86 15.06 4.54 10.55
C SER A 86 14.73 4.10 9.13
N THR A 87 14.77 2.79 8.88
CA THR A 87 14.58 2.21 7.53
C THR A 87 13.08 2.02 7.20
N PHE A 88 12.31 1.61 8.20
CA PHE A 88 10.89 1.29 8.13
C PHE A 88 10.11 2.04 9.21
N TYR A 89 8.78 2.11 9.10
CA TYR A 89 7.90 2.63 10.14
C TYR A 89 8.04 1.82 11.44
N ALA A 90 8.26 0.51 11.33
CA ALA A 90 8.53 -0.38 12.46
C ALA A 90 9.98 -0.32 12.98
N GLY A 91 10.89 0.36 12.30
CA GLY A 91 12.28 0.53 12.72
C GLY A 91 13.31 0.04 11.69
N ARG A 92 14.12 -0.96 12.05
CA ARG A 92 15.19 -1.50 11.20
C ARG A 92 14.70 -2.56 10.20
N GLU A 93 13.65 -3.27 10.55
CA GLU A 93 13.00 -4.30 9.75
C GLU A 93 11.53 -3.91 9.53
N PRO A 94 10.89 -4.36 8.44
CA PRO A 94 9.48 -4.07 8.19
C PRO A 94 8.61 -4.80 9.22
N GLY A 95 7.61 -4.09 9.74
CA GLY A 95 6.66 -4.65 10.71
C GLY A 95 5.23 -4.27 10.38
N PHE A 96 4.35 -4.35 11.37
CA PHE A 96 2.91 -4.17 11.20
C PHE A 96 2.54 -2.87 10.50
N ALA A 97 3.13 -1.75 10.94
CA ALA A 97 2.86 -0.45 10.32
C ALA A 97 3.26 -0.41 8.84
N ASP A 98 4.36 -1.05 8.47
CA ASP A 98 4.83 -1.12 7.08
C ASP A 98 3.92 -1.98 6.22
N TYR A 99 3.59 -3.19 6.68
CA TYR A 99 2.75 -4.12 5.93
C TYR A 99 1.31 -3.63 5.78
N MET A 100 0.75 -2.93 6.77
CA MET A 100 -0.57 -2.31 6.64
C MET A 100 -0.58 -1.10 5.69
N THR A 101 0.56 -0.42 5.55
CA THR A 101 0.68 0.81 4.73
C THR A 101 1.02 0.51 3.27
N TYR A 102 1.88 -0.49 3.04
CA TYR A 102 2.44 -0.80 1.72
C TYR A 102 1.41 -0.99 0.60
N PRO A 103 0.29 -1.72 0.78
CA PRO A 103 -0.68 -1.91 -0.29
C PRO A 103 -1.25 -0.60 -0.86
N PHE A 104 -1.41 0.43 -0.03
CA PHE A 104 -1.93 1.73 -0.49
C PHE A 104 -0.88 2.52 -1.28
N ILE A 105 0.37 2.53 -0.82
CA ILE A 105 1.46 3.21 -1.54
C ILE A 105 1.76 2.49 -2.87
N GLU A 106 1.72 1.15 -2.88
CA GLU A 106 1.86 0.35 -4.09
C GLU A 106 0.74 0.67 -5.10
N ARG A 107 -0.52 0.80 -4.65
CA ARG A 107 -1.64 1.21 -5.51
C ARG A 107 -1.42 2.60 -6.14
N ILE A 108 -0.96 3.56 -5.35
CA ILE A 108 -0.63 4.90 -5.86
C ILE A 108 0.46 4.78 -6.95
N TRP A 109 1.54 4.06 -6.69
CA TRP A 109 2.61 3.83 -7.67
C TRP A 109 2.12 3.17 -8.95
N ILE A 110 1.27 2.14 -8.84
CA ILE A 110 0.65 1.47 -10.00
C ILE A 110 -0.11 2.49 -10.85
N TRP A 111 -0.95 3.32 -10.24
CA TRP A 111 -1.76 4.29 -10.97
C TRP A 111 -0.98 5.49 -11.50
N SER A 112 0.20 5.78 -10.96
CA SER A 112 1.12 6.74 -11.58
C SER A 112 1.61 6.31 -12.96
N HIS A 113 1.41 5.04 -13.36
CA HIS A 113 1.67 4.58 -14.73
C HIS A 113 0.52 4.89 -15.70
N GLU A 114 -0.64 5.33 -15.21
CA GLU A 114 -1.76 5.74 -16.05
C GLU A 114 -1.63 7.23 -16.42
N PRO A 115 -1.60 7.58 -17.72
CA PRO A 115 -1.38 8.95 -18.15
C PRO A 115 -2.39 9.94 -17.54
N GLY A 116 -1.88 10.99 -16.91
CA GLY A 116 -2.67 12.11 -16.42
C GLY A 116 -3.42 11.88 -15.11
N VAL A 117 -3.27 10.69 -14.48
CA VAL A 117 -3.91 10.34 -13.20
C VAL A 117 -3.18 10.95 -12.01
N THR A 118 -1.84 10.96 -12.03
CA THR A 118 -1.00 11.62 -11.03
C THR A 118 0.08 12.45 -11.71
N ASP A 119 0.71 13.35 -10.97
CA ASP A 119 1.93 14.07 -11.34
C ASP A 119 3.22 13.39 -10.83
N LEU A 120 3.09 12.25 -10.14
CA LEU A 120 4.22 11.51 -9.57
C LEU A 120 5.03 10.74 -10.63
N PRO A 121 6.36 10.67 -10.51
CA PRO A 121 7.20 9.85 -11.37
C PRO A 121 7.05 8.35 -11.04
N THR A 122 7.19 7.48 -12.05
CA THR A 122 7.14 6.01 -11.85
C THR A 122 8.50 5.39 -11.52
N ASP A 123 9.57 5.88 -12.15
CA ASP A 123 10.92 5.30 -12.04
C ASP A 123 11.64 5.72 -10.76
N ALA A 124 11.31 6.91 -10.25
CA ALA A 124 11.84 7.49 -9.01
C ALA A 124 10.73 7.78 -7.99
N PHE A 125 9.71 6.92 -7.93
CA PHE A 125 8.50 7.13 -7.13
C PHE A 125 8.75 7.26 -5.61
N PRO A 126 8.04 8.16 -4.88
CA PRO A 126 7.09 9.15 -5.38
C PRO A 126 7.75 10.47 -5.79
N GLY A 127 9.08 10.53 -5.85
CA GLY A 127 9.86 11.67 -6.31
C GLY A 127 10.74 12.29 -5.24
N PRO A 128 11.62 13.23 -5.62
CA PRO A 128 12.64 13.80 -4.74
C PRO A 128 12.07 14.62 -3.58
N SER A 129 10.81 15.04 -3.64
CA SER A 129 10.10 15.69 -2.53
C SER A 129 9.83 14.75 -1.35
N TYR A 130 9.92 13.44 -1.58
CA TYR A 130 9.59 12.38 -0.62
C TYR A 130 10.76 11.39 -0.42
N PRO A 131 11.94 11.87 -0.02
CA PRO A 131 13.16 11.05 -0.05
C PRO A 131 13.10 9.85 0.91
N LYS A 132 12.49 9.99 2.10
CA LYS A 132 12.37 8.86 3.03
C LYS A 132 11.39 7.82 2.48
N LEU A 133 10.27 8.26 1.94
CA LEU A 133 9.24 7.39 1.38
C LEU A 133 9.71 6.69 0.10
N GLN A 134 10.47 7.37 -0.75
CA GLN A 134 11.11 6.77 -1.92
C GLN A 134 12.06 5.64 -1.51
N ARG A 135 12.92 5.88 -0.50
CA ARG A 135 13.81 4.85 0.05
C ARG A 135 13.00 3.70 0.65
N TRP A 136 12.02 4.00 1.48
CA TRP A 136 11.15 3.02 2.12
C TRP A 136 10.44 2.13 1.11
N PHE A 137 9.88 2.72 0.05
CA PHE A 137 9.15 2.00 -0.99
C PHE A 137 10.06 1.04 -1.76
N SER A 138 11.27 1.49 -2.12
CA SER A 138 12.28 0.65 -2.76
C SER A 138 12.66 -0.56 -1.91
N LEU A 139 12.80 -0.36 -0.59
CA LEU A 139 13.13 -1.43 0.35
C LEU A 139 11.96 -2.38 0.56
N MET A 140 10.74 -1.88 0.73
CA MET A 140 9.53 -2.72 0.83
C MET A 140 9.34 -3.60 -0.40
N ARG A 141 9.49 -3.05 -1.61
CA ARG A 141 9.46 -3.83 -2.86
C ARG A 141 10.57 -4.87 -2.96
N SER A 142 11.63 -4.71 -2.18
CA SER A 142 12.78 -5.62 -2.16
C SER A 142 12.64 -6.75 -1.14
N THR A 143 11.77 -6.59 -0.14
CA THR A 143 11.43 -7.57 0.89
C THR A 143 10.88 -8.87 0.29
N ALA A 144 11.29 -10.02 0.82
CA ALA A 144 10.98 -11.33 0.25
C ALA A 144 9.46 -11.62 0.27
N GLU A 145 8.80 -11.31 1.37
CA GLU A 145 7.36 -11.50 1.60
C GLU A 145 6.54 -10.65 0.64
N VAL A 146 6.93 -9.40 0.41
CA VAL A 146 6.29 -8.50 -0.55
C VAL A 146 6.46 -9.02 -1.96
N LYS A 147 7.69 -9.35 -2.37
CA LYS A 147 7.98 -9.93 -3.70
C LYS A 147 7.18 -11.19 -3.97
N ALA A 148 7.01 -12.05 -2.98
CA ALA A 148 6.30 -13.32 -3.12
C ALA A 148 4.81 -13.14 -3.48
N VAL A 149 4.21 -12.01 -3.10
CA VAL A 149 2.78 -11.73 -3.35
C VAL A 149 2.55 -10.63 -4.41
N SER A 150 3.58 -9.89 -4.80
CA SER A 150 3.49 -8.86 -5.84
C SER A 150 3.02 -9.44 -7.17
N GLN A 151 2.23 -8.65 -7.90
CA GLN A 151 1.85 -8.94 -9.28
C GLN A 151 2.53 -7.96 -10.23
N PRO A 152 2.78 -8.35 -11.49
CA PRO A 152 3.37 -7.43 -12.45
C PRO A 152 2.41 -6.29 -12.77
N VAL A 153 2.95 -5.08 -13.00
CA VAL A 153 2.17 -3.85 -13.24
C VAL A 153 1.11 -4.03 -14.33
N TRP A 154 1.43 -4.70 -15.44
CA TRP A 154 0.49 -4.92 -16.53
C TRP A 154 -0.81 -5.63 -16.08
N ARG A 155 -0.72 -6.54 -15.11
CA ARG A 155 -1.89 -7.27 -14.59
C ARG A 155 -2.78 -6.35 -13.77
N HIS A 156 -2.17 -5.47 -12.97
CA HIS A 156 -2.91 -4.44 -12.26
C HIS A 156 -3.58 -3.45 -13.21
N ARG A 157 -2.88 -3.03 -14.27
CA ARG A 157 -3.45 -2.13 -15.30
C ARG A 157 -4.64 -2.78 -16.01
N LEU A 158 -4.52 -4.06 -16.38
CA LEU A 158 -5.61 -4.83 -16.98
C LEU A 158 -6.84 -4.92 -16.05
N PHE A 159 -6.63 -5.25 -14.77
CA PHE A 159 -7.71 -5.21 -13.76
C PHE A 159 -8.33 -3.81 -13.66
N ASN A 160 -7.49 -2.76 -13.66
CA ASN A 160 -7.92 -1.38 -13.47
C ASN A 160 -8.87 -0.91 -14.59
N GLN A 161 -8.66 -1.34 -15.84
CA GLN A 161 -9.52 -1.00 -16.98
C GLN A 161 -10.99 -1.37 -16.74
N GLY A 162 -11.26 -2.58 -16.23
CA GLY A 162 -12.63 -2.97 -15.87
C GLY A 162 -13.10 -2.34 -14.56
N TYR A 163 -12.21 -2.25 -13.58
CA TYR A 163 -12.53 -1.73 -12.25
C TYR A 163 -13.00 -0.27 -12.26
N VAL A 164 -12.33 0.62 -13.02
CA VAL A 164 -12.74 2.04 -13.11
C VAL A 164 -14.08 2.20 -13.85
N LEU A 165 -14.44 1.26 -14.73
CA LEU A 165 -15.73 1.26 -15.43
C LEU A 165 -16.86 0.60 -14.61
N GLY A 166 -16.57 0.03 -13.44
CA GLY A 166 -17.55 -0.71 -12.63
C GLY A 166 -17.84 -2.12 -13.13
N ASN A 167 -16.99 -2.66 -14.00
CA ASN A 167 -17.06 -4.04 -14.49
C ASN A 167 -15.72 -4.75 -14.25
N PRO A 168 -15.34 -5.02 -12.98
CA PRO A 168 -14.04 -5.61 -12.67
C PRO A 168 -13.93 -7.06 -13.15
N ASP A 169 -12.83 -7.37 -13.83
CA ASP A 169 -12.42 -8.74 -14.11
C ASP A 169 -11.45 -9.22 -13.02
N TYR A 170 -11.97 -10.00 -12.07
CA TYR A 170 -11.16 -10.54 -10.96
C TYR A 170 -10.15 -11.60 -11.42
N ASP A 171 -10.34 -12.17 -12.62
CA ASP A 171 -9.44 -13.12 -13.25
C ASP A 171 -8.52 -12.44 -14.26
N ALA A 172 -8.46 -11.10 -14.29
CA ALA A 172 -7.62 -10.33 -15.21
C ALA A 172 -6.18 -10.88 -15.26
N GLY A 173 -5.79 -11.33 -16.45
CA GLY A 173 -4.47 -11.90 -16.74
C GLY A 173 -4.30 -13.38 -16.39
N MET A 174 -5.30 -14.07 -15.85
CA MET A 174 -5.32 -15.52 -15.72
C MET A 174 -5.39 -16.16 -17.12
N GLY A 175 -4.56 -17.16 -17.38
CA GLY A 175 -4.58 -17.90 -18.65
C GLY A 175 -3.86 -17.21 -19.83
N ILE A 176 -3.37 -15.97 -19.67
CA ILE A 176 -2.46 -15.34 -20.65
C ILE A 176 -1.10 -16.02 -20.53
N ARG A 177 -0.86 -17.08 -21.31
CA ARG A 177 0.49 -17.59 -21.56
C ARG A 177 1.19 -16.54 -22.43
N ARG A 178 2.28 -15.96 -21.95
CA ARG A 178 3.16 -15.22 -22.87
C ARG A 178 3.80 -16.26 -23.78
N HIS A 179 3.65 -16.06 -25.09
CA HIS A 179 4.71 -16.45 -26.00
C HIS A 179 5.84 -15.46 -25.75
N ASP A 180 6.94 -16.01 -25.29
CA ASP A 180 8.22 -15.42 -24.98
C ASP A 180 8.70 -14.43 -26.06
#